data_AF-A0A1I5AXD2-F1
#
_entry.id   AF-A0A1I5AXD2-F1
#
_cell.length_a   1.000
_cell.length_b   1.000
_cell.length_c   1.000
_cell.angle_alpha   90.00
_cell.angle_beta   90.00
_cell.angle_gamma   90.00
#
_symmetry.space_group_name_H-M   'P 1'
#
loop_
_entity.id
_entity.type
_entity.pdbx_description
1 polymer ?
#
loop_
_entity_poly.entity_id
_entity_poly.type
_entity_poly.pdbx_seq_one_letter_code
_entity_poly.pdbx_strand_id
1 'polypeptide(L)'
;MQNGLVKLAMDTRRVFEKEHQKINDMGIPFFYSFPINSCQGASVFFGMVAQQFFRNADIKIVLGGDRKNDDFHYWLEIDKKVYDLTVDQFISWMDEQYNCPDKPIYAEKKHPLAKYFFYKQRFSPVDAFAIFCTRHAKNTRATITAYDFMRAELRNLGWGADT
;
A
#
# COMPACT_ATOMS: atom_id res chain seq x y z
N MET A 1 -11.40 -7.09 -15.38
CA MET A 1 -10.57 -7.32 -14.17
C MET A 1 -9.52 -6.24 -13.97
N GLN A 2 -8.63 -5.96 -14.93
CA GLN A 2 -7.58 -4.92 -14.78
C GLN A 2 -8.12 -3.51 -14.44
N ASN A 3 -9.20 -3.08 -15.09
CA ASN A 3 -9.84 -1.78 -14.79
C ASN A 3 -10.39 -1.69 -13.35
N GLY A 4 -10.78 -2.82 -12.77
CA GLY A 4 -11.28 -2.87 -11.38
C GLY A 4 -10.15 -2.65 -10.37
N LEU A 5 -9.02 -3.37 -10.52
CA LEU A 5 -7.88 -3.21 -9.61
C LEU A 5 -7.26 -1.81 -9.68
N VAL A 6 -7.15 -1.23 -10.88
CA VAL A 6 -6.71 0.18 -11.06
C VAL A 6 -7.65 1.12 -10.29
N LYS A 7 -8.97 0.97 -10.45
CA LYS A 7 -9.95 1.78 -9.73
C LYS A 7 -9.83 1.59 -8.21
N LEU A 8 -9.67 0.36 -7.73
CA LEU A 8 -9.52 0.07 -6.30
C LEU A 8 -8.28 0.77 -5.73
N ALA A 9 -7.17 0.73 -6.46
CA ALA A 9 -5.93 1.36 -6.04
C ALA A 9 -6.07 2.89 -5.97
N MET A 10 -6.71 3.51 -6.97
CA MET A 10 -7.00 4.95 -6.98
C MET A 10 -7.93 5.36 -5.84
N ASP A 11 -9.02 4.62 -5.62
CA ASP A 11 -9.96 4.89 -4.53
C ASP A 11 -9.31 4.68 -3.16
N THR A 12 -8.46 3.66 -3.02
CA THR A 12 -7.70 3.41 -1.78
C THR A 12 -6.73 4.55 -1.49
N ARG A 13 -5.96 5.01 -2.50
CA ARG A 13 -5.10 6.19 -2.38
C ARG A 13 -5.91 7.42 -1.96
N ARG A 14 -7.06 7.66 -2.59
CA ARG A 14 -7.94 8.79 -2.27
C ARG A 14 -8.46 8.73 -0.83
N VAL A 15 -8.85 7.54 -0.34
CA VAL A 15 -9.26 7.35 1.06
C VAL A 15 -8.11 7.64 1.99
N PHE A 16 -6.89 7.16 1.69
CA PHE A 16 -5.72 7.48 2.50
C PHE A 16 -5.46 8.99 2.51
N GLU A 17 -5.39 9.67 1.36
CA GLU A 17 -5.19 11.12 1.30
C GLU A 17 -6.22 11.91 2.10
N LYS A 18 -7.50 11.49 2.09
CA LYS A 18 -8.57 12.17 2.79
C LYS A 18 -8.58 11.89 4.30
N GLU A 19 -8.31 10.66 4.69
CA GLU A 19 -8.55 10.17 6.05
C GLU A 19 -7.25 9.87 6.83
N HIS A 20 -6.09 10.24 6.30
CA HIS A 20 -4.79 9.87 6.85
C HIS A 20 -4.64 10.24 8.34
N GLN A 21 -5.10 11.42 8.75
CA GLN A 21 -5.05 11.84 10.16
C GLN A 21 -5.91 10.94 11.05
N LYS A 22 -7.12 10.59 10.61
CA LYS A 22 -8.02 9.70 11.34
C LYS A 22 -7.46 8.28 11.44
N ILE A 23 -6.87 7.77 10.35
CA ILE A 23 -6.20 6.48 10.31
C ILE A 23 -5.00 6.47 11.29
N ASN A 24 -4.25 7.56 11.36
CA ASN A 24 -3.19 7.74 12.34
C ASN A 24 -3.72 7.75 13.78
N ASP A 25 -4.80 8.47 14.04
CA ASP A 25 -5.41 8.58 15.38
C ASP A 25 -6.00 7.23 15.84
N MET A 26 -6.41 6.38 14.89
CA MET A 26 -6.73 4.97 15.12
C MET A 26 -5.50 4.10 15.42
N GLY A 27 -4.29 4.65 15.46
CA GLY A 27 -3.07 3.98 15.90
C GLY A 27 -2.24 3.33 14.79
N ILE A 28 -2.50 3.67 13.52
CA ILE A 28 -1.68 3.21 12.40
C ILE A 28 -0.46 4.12 12.25
N PRO A 29 0.78 3.60 12.41
CA PRO A 29 1.99 4.40 12.37
C PRO A 29 2.16 5.21 11.07
N PHE A 30 2.69 6.43 11.20
CA PHE A 30 3.14 7.30 10.10
C PHE A 30 2.08 7.81 9.13
N PHE A 31 0.80 7.45 9.30
CA PHE A 31 -0.27 7.97 8.44
C PHE A 31 -0.50 9.48 8.61
N TYR A 32 -0.06 10.11 9.69
CA TYR A 32 -0.17 11.58 9.85
C TYR A 32 0.53 12.35 8.70
N SER A 33 1.51 11.75 8.03
CA SER A 33 2.28 12.36 6.93
C SER A 33 2.05 11.68 5.58
N PHE A 34 0.98 10.91 5.41
CA PHE A 34 0.71 10.17 4.18
C PHE A 34 0.90 11.06 2.92
N PRO A 35 1.67 10.62 1.90
CA PRO A 35 2.23 9.28 1.73
C PRO A 35 3.58 9.00 2.39
N ILE A 36 4.22 10.02 2.98
CA ILE A 36 5.59 9.93 3.53
C ILE A 36 5.67 8.92 4.68
N ASN A 37 6.61 7.98 4.59
CA ASN A 37 6.92 6.93 5.57
C ASN A 37 5.75 5.98 5.88
N SER A 38 4.71 5.99 5.06
CA SER A 38 3.48 5.21 5.28
C SER A 38 3.40 3.95 4.41
N CYS A 39 4.42 3.69 3.57
CA CYS A 39 4.40 2.66 2.53
C CYS A 39 4.05 1.26 3.04
N GLN A 40 4.55 0.84 4.20
CA GLN A 40 4.24 -0.47 4.78
C GLN A 40 2.76 -0.59 5.12
N GLY A 41 2.23 0.34 5.90
CA GLY A 41 0.82 0.32 6.30
C GLY A 41 -0.12 0.49 5.11
N ALA A 42 0.21 1.41 4.18
CA ALA A 42 -0.54 1.60 2.94
C ALA A 42 -0.58 0.33 2.09
N SER A 43 0.55 -0.35 1.92
CA SER A 43 0.64 -1.60 1.15
C SER A 43 -0.11 -2.75 1.81
N VAL A 44 0.01 -2.88 3.14
CA VAL A 44 -0.71 -3.91 3.92
C VAL A 44 -2.22 -3.72 3.81
N PHE A 45 -2.70 -2.50 4.02
CA PHE A 45 -4.12 -2.18 3.98
C PHE A 45 -4.69 -2.37 2.57
N PHE A 46 -3.99 -1.85 1.54
CA PHE A 46 -4.38 -2.05 0.16
C PHE A 46 -4.39 -3.54 -0.23
N GLY A 47 -3.41 -4.32 0.22
CA GLY A 47 -3.33 -5.77 -0.05
C GLY A 47 -4.51 -6.53 0.54
N MET A 48 -4.93 -6.19 1.76
CA MET A 48 -6.09 -6.82 2.40
C MET A 48 -7.40 -6.52 1.67
N VAL A 49 -7.63 -5.26 1.26
CA VAL A 49 -8.85 -4.94 0.50
C VAL A 49 -8.83 -5.52 -0.91
N ALA A 50 -7.68 -5.55 -1.58
CA ALA A 50 -7.53 -6.20 -2.87
C ALA A 50 -7.86 -7.69 -2.77
N GLN A 51 -7.36 -8.38 -1.74
CA GLN A 51 -7.65 -9.80 -1.49
C GLN A 51 -9.13 -10.06 -1.24
N GLN A 52 -9.83 -9.12 -0.59
CA GLN A 52 -11.25 -9.25 -0.32
C GLN A 52 -12.11 -9.11 -1.59
N PHE A 53 -11.82 -8.10 -2.42
CA PHE A 53 -12.61 -7.81 -3.62
C PHE A 53 -12.21 -8.65 -4.83
N PHE A 54 -10.96 -9.13 -4.89
CA PHE A 54 -10.41 -9.91 -5.99
C PHE A 54 -9.82 -11.23 -5.47
N ARG A 55 -10.69 -12.13 -4.99
CA ARG A 55 -10.30 -13.37 -4.30
C ARG A 55 -9.36 -14.29 -5.09
N ASN A 56 -9.42 -14.23 -6.42
CA ASN A 56 -8.64 -15.09 -7.31
C ASN A 56 -7.36 -14.42 -7.85
N ALA A 57 -7.11 -13.15 -7.51
CA ALA A 57 -5.91 -12.45 -7.96
C ALA A 57 -4.67 -12.96 -7.20
N ASP A 58 -3.54 -13.10 -7.91
CA ASP A 58 -2.26 -13.38 -7.26
C ASP A 58 -1.71 -12.09 -6.67
N ILE A 59 -1.86 -11.91 -5.36
CA ILE A 59 -1.44 -10.70 -4.65
C ILE A 59 -0.19 -11.00 -3.82
N LYS A 60 0.80 -10.12 -3.93
CA LYS A 60 2.03 -10.12 -3.14
C LYS A 60 2.31 -8.71 -2.63
N ILE A 61 2.52 -8.56 -1.33
CA ILE A 61 3.13 -7.36 -0.77
C ILE A 61 4.64 -7.53 -0.85
N VAL A 62 5.31 -6.59 -1.47
CA VAL A 62 6.74 -6.63 -1.73
C VAL A 62 7.45 -5.69 -0.76
N LEU A 63 8.54 -6.18 -0.16
CA LEU A 63 9.53 -5.38 0.53
C LEU A 63 10.75 -5.21 -0.39
N GLY A 64 11.03 -3.96 -0.75
CA GLY A 64 12.29 -3.57 -1.35
C GLY A 64 13.18 -2.84 -0.35
N GLY A 65 14.49 -2.90 -0.58
CA GLY A 65 15.45 -2.12 0.19
C GLY A 65 16.64 -1.72 -0.66
N ASP A 66 17.33 -0.68 -0.24
CA ASP A 66 18.54 -0.23 -0.93
C ASP A 66 19.71 -1.23 -0.73
N ARG A 67 20.91 -0.87 -1.19
CA ARG A 67 22.10 -1.73 -1.05
C ARG A 67 22.58 -1.82 0.39
N LYS A 68 22.42 -0.74 1.16
CA LYS A 68 22.89 -0.66 2.55
C LYS A 68 21.85 -1.21 3.53
N ASN A 69 20.59 -1.34 3.09
CA ASN A 69 19.42 -1.65 3.92
C ASN A 69 19.14 -0.55 4.95
N ASP A 70 19.44 0.69 4.58
CA ASP A 70 19.10 1.89 5.35
C ASP A 70 17.68 2.35 5.00
N ASP A 71 17.31 2.22 3.73
CA ASP A 71 15.98 2.59 3.22
C ASP A 71 15.19 1.34 2.81
N PHE A 72 13.93 1.31 3.24
CA PHE A 72 12.98 0.26 2.88
C PHE A 72 11.74 0.87 2.24
N HIS A 73 11.17 0.13 1.29
CA HIS A 73 9.95 0.53 0.63
C HIS A 73 9.03 -0.65 0.40
N TYR A 74 7.72 -0.42 0.50
CA TYR A 74 6.70 -1.44 0.30
C TYR A 74 5.77 -1.05 -0.84
N TRP A 75 5.43 -2.03 -1.66
CA TRP A 75 4.43 -1.92 -2.73
C TRP A 75 3.72 -3.26 -2.94
N LEU A 76 2.81 -3.34 -3.91
CA LEU A 76 2.14 -4.59 -4.28
C LEU A 76 2.50 -5.02 -5.70
N GLU A 77 2.60 -6.34 -5.87
CA GLU A 77 2.49 -7.00 -7.16
C GLU A 77 1.17 -7.77 -7.20
N ILE A 78 0.27 -7.41 -8.11
CA ILE A 78 -1.02 -8.09 -8.33
C ILE A 78 -1.07 -8.55 -9.79
N ASP A 79 -1.22 -9.85 -10.02
CA ASP A 79 -1.25 -10.44 -11.37
C ASP A 79 -0.10 -9.94 -12.26
N LYS A 80 1.13 -9.92 -11.69
CA LYS A 80 2.37 -9.44 -12.33
C LYS A 80 2.39 -7.95 -12.68
N LYS A 81 1.53 -7.15 -12.08
CA LYS A 81 1.49 -5.68 -12.21
C LYS A 81 1.84 -5.02 -10.90
N VAL A 82 2.61 -3.95 -10.98
CA VAL A 82 3.04 -3.16 -9.83
C VAL A 82 1.99 -2.11 -9.50
N TYR A 83 1.66 -2.03 -8.22
CA TYR A 83 0.83 -1.00 -7.61
C TYR A 83 1.60 -0.41 -6.44
N ASP A 84 1.83 0.89 -6.46
CA ASP A 84 2.53 1.58 -5.40
C ASP A 84 1.84 2.91 -5.12
N LEU A 85 1.11 2.91 -4.00
CA LEU A 85 0.32 4.06 -3.57
C LEU A 85 1.16 5.15 -2.94
N THR A 86 2.48 4.98 -2.82
CA THR A 86 3.35 5.86 -2.01
C THR A 86 4.68 6.18 -2.68
N VAL A 87 4.88 5.77 -3.94
CA VAL A 87 6.15 5.99 -4.67
C VAL A 87 6.52 7.48 -4.74
N ASP A 88 5.51 8.34 -4.80
CA ASP A 88 5.61 9.79 -4.90
C ASP A 88 6.22 10.44 -3.66
N GLN A 89 6.35 9.70 -2.55
CA GLN A 89 7.00 10.18 -1.33
C GLN A 89 8.50 10.47 -1.52
N PHE A 90 9.12 9.92 -2.56
CA PHE A 90 10.57 10.01 -2.77
C PHE A 90 11.00 11.15 -3.68
N ILE A 91 10.05 11.84 -4.32
CA ILE A 91 10.32 12.84 -5.36
C ILE A 91 11.22 13.99 -4.88
N SER A 92 11.17 14.33 -3.59
CA SER A 92 11.89 15.48 -3.02
C SER A 92 13.38 15.22 -2.74
N TRP A 93 13.81 13.97 -2.73
CA TRP A 93 15.18 13.60 -2.33
C TRP A 93 15.83 12.53 -3.21
N MET A 94 15.05 11.80 -4.01
CA MET A 94 15.58 10.80 -4.92
C MET A 94 16.38 11.48 -6.03
N ASP A 95 17.58 10.96 -6.28
CA ASP A 95 18.44 11.43 -7.38
C ASP A 95 17.73 11.30 -8.73
N GLU A 96 17.83 12.34 -9.57
CA GLU A 96 17.23 12.44 -10.90
C GLU A 96 17.53 11.21 -11.77
N GLN A 97 18.69 10.57 -11.60
CA GLN A 97 19.07 9.37 -12.35
C GLN A 97 18.08 8.20 -12.20
N TYR A 98 17.33 8.16 -11.09
CA TYR A 98 16.35 7.10 -10.84
C TYR A 98 14.97 7.39 -11.44
N ASN A 99 14.75 8.59 -11.99
CA ASN A 99 13.47 9.00 -12.60
C ASN A 99 12.28 8.71 -11.68
N CYS A 100 12.33 9.24 -10.45
CA CYS A 100 11.27 9.01 -9.47
C CYS A 100 9.91 9.50 -10.01
N PRO A 101 8.85 8.68 -9.94
CA PRO A 101 7.51 9.14 -10.26
C PRO A 101 7.04 10.23 -9.29
N ASP A 102 6.32 11.22 -9.82
CA ASP A 102 5.65 12.29 -9.06
C ASP A 102 4.23 11.90 -8.63
N LYS A 103 3.78 10.69 -8.99
CA LYS A 103 2.43 10.17 -8.78
C LYS A 103 2.46 8.69 -8.43
N PRO A 104 1.42 8.19 -7.74
CA PRO A 104 1.24 6.77 -7.47
C PRO A 104 1.21 5.92 -8.75
N ILE A 105 1.59 4.66 -8.60
CA ILE A 105 1.61 3.65 -9.66
C ILE A 105 0.39 2.74 -9.54
N TYR A 106 -0.36 2.56 -10.62
CA TYR A 106 -1.64 1.85 -10.60
C TYR A 106 -1.75 0.60 -11.48
N ALA A 107 -0.70 0.20 -12.23
CA ALA A 107 -0.60 -1.12 -12.90
C ALA A 107 0.65 -1.20 -13.80
N GLU A 108 1.83 -0.84 -13.30
CA GLU A 108 3.04 -0.85 -14.13
C GLU A 108 3.60 -2.26 -14.35
N LYS A 109 4.32 -2.48 -15.45
CA LYS A 109 4.96 -3.78 -15.71
C LYS A 109 6.16 -4.03 -14.79
N LYS A 110 6.81 -2.97 -14.33
CA LYS A 110 8.00 -3.02 -13.48
C LYS A 110 8.01 -1.81 -12.56
N HIS A 111 8.53 -1.99 -11.35
CA HIS A 111 8.67 -0.88 -10.41
C HIS A 111 9.72 0.12 -10.93
N PRO A 112 9.39 1.41 -11.13
CA PRO A 112 10.32 2.42 -11.68
C PRO A 112 11.60 2.54 -10.84
N LEU A 113 11.46 2.46 -9.52
CA LEU A 113 12.58 2.53 -8.59
C LEU A 113 13.25 1.17 -8.29
N ALA A 114 13.03 0.12 -9.11
CA ALA A 114 13.65 -1.20 -8.89
C ALA A 114 15.19 -1.21 -8.98
N LYS A 115 15.81 -0.13 -9.47
CA LYS A 115 17.27 0.06 -9.48
C LYS A 115 17.80 0.63 -8.15
N TYR A 116 16.93 1.21 -7.33
CA TYR A 116 17.25 1.71 -5.99
C TYR A 116 16.74 0.72 -4.93
N PHE A 117 15.44 0.42 -4.95
CA PHE A 117 14.81 -0.57 -4.07
C PHE A 117 14.85 -1.96 -4.69
N PHE A 118 15.85 -2.75 -4.29
CA PHE A 118 16.00 -4.14 -4.72
C PHE A 118 15.00 -5.02 -3.99
N TYR A 119 14.39 -5.97 -4.70
CA TYR A 119 13.49 -6.97 -4.14
C TYR A 119 14.17 -7.77 -3.02
N LYS A 120 13.62 -7.69 -1.80
CA LYS A 120 14.11 -8.45 -0.64
C LYS A 120 13.17 -9.60 -0.29
N GLN A 121 11.88 -9.30 -0.14
CA GLN A 121 10.89 -10.29 0.30
C GLN A 121 9.52 -10.05 -0.32
N ARG A 122 8.73 -11.12 -0.41
CA ARG A 122 7.30 -11.09 -0.78
C ARG A 122 6.49 -11.76 0.30
N PHE A 123 5.32 -11.21 0.59
CA PHE A 123 4.38 -11.70 1.60
C PHE A 123 3.01 -11.90 0.96
N SER A 124 2.22 -12.85 1.48
CA SER A 124 0.78 -12.81 1.25
C SER A 124 0.18 -11.60 1.99
N PRO A 125 -1.00 -11.08 1.57
CA PRO A 125 -1.71 -10.04 2.30
C PRO A 125 -1.90 -10.36 3.78
N VAL A 126 -2.29 -11.61 4.09
CA VAL A 126 -2.56 -12.06 5.46
C VAL A 126 -1.29 -12.10 6.29
N ASP A 127 -0.18 -12.63 5.75
CA ASP A 127 1.09 -12.68 6.48
C ASP A 127 1.63 -11.28 6.77
N ALA A 128 1.57 -10.38 5.78
CA ALA A 128 2.00 -9.00 5.96
C ALA A 128 1.14 -8.27 6.99
N PHE A 129 -0.18 -8.50 6.99
CA PHE A 129 -1.10 -7.93 7.98
C PHE A 129 -0.81 -8.45 9.40
N ALA A 130 -0.55 -9.76 9.55
CA ALA A 130 -0.18 -10.35 10.83
C ALA A 130 1.16 -9.79 11.36
N ILE A 131 2.17 -9.66 10.49
CA ILE A 131 3.45 -9.03 10.84
C ILE A 131 3.24 -7.56 11.24
N PHE A 132 2.44 -6.82 10.48
CA PHE A 132 2.14 -5.42 10.77
C PHE A 132 1.47 -5.25 12.14
N CYS A 133 0.45 -6.06 12.44
CA CYS A 133 -0.24 -6.04 13.73
C CYS A 133 0.68 -6.38 14.90
N THR A 134 1.59 -7.34 14.73
CA THR A 134 2.42 -7.86 15.83
C THR A 134 3.70 -7.07 16.06
N ARG A 135 4.26 -6.44 15.03
CA ARG A 135 5.58 -5.78 15.12
C ARG A 135 5.57 -4.27 14.98
N HIS A 136 4.52 -3.69 14.39
CA HIS A 136 4.55 -2.29 13.96
C HIS A 136 3.38 -1.46 14.50
N ALA A 137 2.17 -2.01 14.51
CA ALA A 137 1.01 -1.30 15.03
C ALA A 137 0.97 -1.32 16.57
N LYS A 138 0.36 -0.27 17.16
CA LYS A 138 0.24 -0.14 18.63
C LYS A 138 -0.52 -1.31 19.27
N ASN A 139 -1.53 -1.86 18.58
CA ASN A 139 -2.17 -3.13 18.90
C ASN A 139 -3.02 -3.67 17.73
N THR A 140 -3.28 -4.97 17.73
CA THR A 140 -4.07 -5.68 16.69
C THR A 140 -5.50 -5.15 16.58
N ARG A 141 -6.17 -4.85 17.69
CA ARG A 141 -7.57 -4.39 17.69
C ARG A 141 -7.74 -3.08 16.94
N ALA A 142 -6.86 -2.12 17.21
CA ALA A 142 -6.82 -0.82 16.58
C ALA A 142 -6.54 -0.95 15.06
N THR A 143 -5.66 -1.88 14.69
CA THR A 143 -5.37 -2.19 13.28
C THR A 143 -6.60 -2.74 12.54
N ILE A 144 -7.33 -3.67 13.17
CA ILE A 144 -8.58 -4.20 12.63
C ILE A 144 -9.63 -3.08 12.50
N THR A 145 -9.78 -2.22 13.52
CA THR A 145 -10.71 -1.08 13.47
C THR A 145 -10.39 -0.14 12.31
N ALA A 146 -9.11 0.20 12.09
CA ALA A 146 -8.71 1.05 10.98
C ALA A 146 -8.95 0.36 9.62
N TYR A 147 -8.73 -0.95 9.54
CA TYR A 147 -9.04 -1.73 8.34
C TYR A 147 -10.54 -1.72 8.03
N ASP A 148 -11.40 -1.94 9.03
CA ASP A 148 -12.85 -1.88 8.88
C ASP A 148 -13.34 -0.48 8.51
N PHE A 149 -12.73 0.55 9.08
CA PHE A 149 -13.00 1.93 8.69
C PHE A 149 -12.67 2.17 7.20
N MET A 150 -11.48 1.77 6.74
CA MET A 150 -11.08 1.93 5.35
C MET A 150 -12.00 1.16 4.39
N ARG A 151 -12.46 -0.04 4.78
CA ARG A 151 -13.47 -0.78 4.02
C ARG A 151 -14.81 -0.05 3.94
N ALA A 152 -15.23 0.60 5.03
CA ALA A 152 -16.47 1.39 5.03
C ALA A 152 -16.36 2.59 4.09
N GLU A 153 -15.22 3.29 4.08
CA GLU A 153 -14.98 4.38 3.13
C GLU A 153 -14.98 3.89 1.67
N LEU A 154 -14.37 2.74 1.39
CA LEU A 154 -14.43 2.14 0.05
C LEU A 154 -15.86 1.71 -0.33
N ARG A 155 -16.66 1.21 0.62
CA ARG A 155 -18.09 0.94 0.39
C ARG A 155 -18.87 2.19 -0.01
N ASN A 156 -18.58 3.33 0.62
CA ASN A 156 -19.17 4.62 0.24
C ASN A 156 -18.78 5.04 -1.19
N LEU A 157 -17.70 4.49 -1.75
CA LEU A 157 -17.26 4.67 -3.15
C LEU A 157 -17.78 3.57 -4.09
N GLY A 158 -18.71 2.73 -3.62
CA GLY A 158 -19.39 1.69 -4.40
C GLY A 158 -18.73 0.31 -4.35
N TRP A 159 -17.73 0.09 -3.50
CA TRP A 159 -17.08 -1.23 -3.36
C TRP A 159 -17.88 -2.16 -2.45
N GLY A 160 -18.36 -3.29 -2.98
CA GLY A 160 -19.04 -4.32 -2.16
C GLY A 160 -20.54 -4.10 -1.95
N ALA A 161 -21.20 -3.30 -2.80
CA ALA A 161 -22.60 -3.58 -3.15
C ALA A 161 -22.62 -4.83 -4.04
N ASP A 162 -23.53 -5.75 -3.78
CA ASP A 162 -23.58 -7.08 -4.41
C ASP A 162 -23.39 -7.02 -5.94
N THR A 163 -22.31 -7.64 -6.43
CA THR A 163 -22.20 -8.20 -7.78
C THR A 163 -22.23 -9.70 -7.68
#